data_AF-A0A1B9I9Z0-F1
#
_entry.id   AF-A0A1B9I9Z0-F1
#
_cell.length_a   1.000
_cell.length_b   1.000
_cell.length_c   1.000
_cell.angle_alpha   90.00
_cell.angle_beta   90.00
_cell.angle_gamma   90.00
#
_symmetry.space_group_name_H-M   'P 1'
#
loop_
_entity.id
_entity.type
_entity.pdbx_description
1 polymer ?
#
loop_
_entity_poly.entity_id
_entity_poly.type
_entity_poly.pdbx_seq_one_letter_code
_entity_poly.pdbx_strand_id
1 'polypeptide(L)'
;MNQPNRIDSWLLQDDEKPLTITEDPKIPNAATVLLRKQDHTLGNMIRAQLLLDPTVLFAGYKVPHPLENDIIIKIQTDERSNPADALKRACHLLIRQTVHIKQQFMDQAKNIEMGMGPDQALAGVNNGNYDPYSDGLGREGNTIVGGQVRDNNQTDVYDF
;
A
#
# COMPACT_ATOMS: atom_id res chain seq x y z
N MET A 1 34.14 12.45 17.32
CA MET A 1 32.70 12.47 16.98
C MET A 1 32.11 11.17 17.51
N ASN A 2 31.08 11.21 18.37
CA ASN A 2 30.49 10.02 19.00
C ASN A 2 29.25 9.53 18.24
N GLN A 3 29.40 9.29 16.94
CA GLN A 3 28.32 8.80 16.08
C GLN A 3 28.69 7.38 15.63
N PRO A 4 27.77 6.40 15.77
CA PRO A 4 28.00 5.05 15.24
C PRO A 4 28.14 5.09 13.72
N ASN A 5 28.74 4.05 13.15
CA ASN A 5 28.90 3.96 11.71
C ASN A 5 27.52 3.70 11.05
N ARG A 6 27.32 4.24 9.84
CA ARG A 6 26.06 4.10 9.10
C ARG A 6 25.75 2.66 8.71
N ILE A 7 26.79 1.83 8.58
CA ILE A 7 26.68 0.41 8.21
C ILE A 7 26.07 -0.40 9.37
N ASP A 8 26.37 -0.01 10.61
CA ASP A 8 25.89 -0.69 11.82
C ASP A 8 24.36 -0.63 11.97
N SER A 9 23.69 0.22 11.20
CA SER A 9 22.24 0.36 11.15
C SER A 9 21.53 -0.84 10.50
N TRP A 10 22.18 -1.55 9.58
CA TRP A 10 21.58 -2.66 8.83
C TRP A 10 22.43 -3.93 8.80
N LEU A 11 23.74 -3.82 9.09
CA LEU A 11 24.63 -4.97 9.19
C LEU A 11 24.53 -5.58 10.60
N LEU A 12 24.29 -6.89 10.65
CA LEU A 12 24.35 -7.65 11.90
C LEU A 12 25.81 -7.96 12.23
N GLN A 13 26.13 -7.95 13.52
CA GLN A 13 27.43 -8.43 13.99
C GLN A 13 27.44 -9.97 14.07
N ASP A 14 28.64 -10.57 14.08
CA ASP A 14 28.83 -12.02 13.93
C ASP A 14 28.13 -12.86 15.02
N ASP A 15 27.82 -12.28 16.18
CA ASP A 15 27.16 -12.93 17.31
C ASP A 15 25.66 -12.64 17.42
N GLU A 16 25.11 -11.75 16.58
CA GLU A 16 23.72 -11.34 16.66
C GLU A 16 22.79 -12.22 15.81
N LYS A 17 21.73 -12.73 16.42
CA LYS A 17 20.67 -13.43 15.69
C LYS A 17 19.70 -12.42 15.05
N PRO A 18 19.35 -12.57 13.77
CA PRO A 18 18.41 -11.67 13.10
C PRO A 18 17.00 -11.72 13.67
N LEU A 19 16.61 -12.87 14.19
CA LEU A 19 15.27 -13.13 14.69
C LEU A 19 15.38 -13.86 16.03
N THR A 20 14.71 -13.33 17.05
CA THR A 20 14.52 -14.02 18.33
C THR A 20 13.02 -14.07 18.63
N ILE A 21 12.50 -15.26 18.89
CA ILE A 21 11.10 -15.48 19.27
C ILE A 21 11.08 -15.86 20.74
N THR A 22 10.22 -15.19 21.50
CA THR A 22 10.01 -15.44 22.93
C THR A 22 8.53 -15.56 23.20
N GLU A 23 8.09 -16.68 23.74
CA GLU A 23 6.69 -16.89 24.13
C GLU A 23 6.35 -16.04 25.36
N ASP A 24 5.13 -15.50 25.40
CA ASP A 24 4.69 -14.67 26.53
C ASP A 24 4.14 -15.58 27.65
N PRO A 25 4.71 -15.54 28.87
CA PRO A 25 4.24 -16.39 29.97
C PRO A 25 2.89 -15.93 30.55
N LYS A 26 2.44 -14.70 30.27
CA LYS A 26 1.22 -14.14 30.87
C LYS A 26 -0.02 -14.34 30.01
N ILE A 27 0.14 -14.41 28.69
CA ILE A 27 -0.96 -14.45 27.74
C ILE A 27 -0.87 -15.77 26.97
N PRO A 28 -1.92 -16.60 26.96
CA PRO A 28 -1.91 -17.85 26.20
C PRO A 28 -1.76 -17.56 24.72
N ASN A 29 -0.99 -18.41 24.03
CA ASN A 29 -0.81 -18.37 22.60
C ASN A 29 -0.35 -16.99 22.07
N ALA A 30 0.53 -16.34 22.82
CA ALA A 30 1.15 -15.08 22.45
C ALA A 30 2.66 -15.23 22.37
N ALA A 31 3.26 -14.57 21.38
CA ALA A 31 4.70 -14.52 21.19
C ALA A 31 5.16 -13.11 20.91
N THR A 32 6.36 -12.80 21.39
CA THR A 32 7.10 -11.59 21.11
C THR A 32 8.25 -11.94 20.19
N VAL A 33 8.34 -11.25 19.07
CA VAL A 33 9.35 -11.47 18.04
C VAL A 33 10.21 -10.22 17.96
N LEU A 34 11.49 -10.37 18.28
CA LEU A 34 12.51 -9.34 18.13
C LEU A 34 13.21 -9.55 16.78
N LEU A 35 13.14 -8.54 15.91
CA LEU A 35 13.94 -8.49 14.70
C LEU A 35 14.99 -7.39 14.84
N ARG A 36 16.25 -7.76 14.63
CA ARG A 36 17.37 -6.82 14.71
C ARG A 36 17.68 -6.20 13.37
N LYS A 37 18.21 -4.98 13.41
CA LYS A 37 18.63 -4.20 12.23
C LYS A 37 17.49 -3.99 11.22
N GLN A 38 16.26 -3.83 11.71
CA GLN A 38 15.06 -3.59 10.92
C GLN A 38 14.34 -2.34 11.43
N ASP A 39 13.49 -1.77 10.59
CA ASP A 39 12.80 -0.51 10.84
C ASP A 39 11.27 -0.65 10.66
N HIS A 40 10.59 0.49 10.70
CA HIS A 40 9.15 0.57 10.46
C HIS A 40 8.72 0.03 9.10
N THR A 41 9.60 0.01 8.10
CA THR A 41 9.30 -0.48 6.75
C THR A 41 8.85 -1.94 6.82
N LEU A 42 9.65 -2.79 7.45
CA LEU A 42 9.32 -4.20 7.62
C LEU A 42 8.26 -4.41 8.72
N GLY A 43 8.39 -3.70 9.85
CA GLY A 43 7.46 -3.85 10.98
C GLY A 43 6.01 -3.54 10.61
N ASN A 44 5.77 -2.44 9.89
CA ASN A 44 4.43 -2.04 9.49
C ASN A 44 3.82 -3.00 8.46
N MET A 45 4.59 -3.46 7.47
CA MET A 45 4.12 -4.44 6.48
C MET A 45 3.67 -5.74 7.14
N ILE A 46 4.50 -6.31 8.01
CA ILE A 46 4.16 -7.57 8.70
C ILE A 46 2.95 -7.39 9.60
N ARG A 47 2.90 -6.30 10.37
CA ARG A 47 1.74 -5.99 11.22
C ARG A 47 0.46 -5.89 10.40
N ALA A 48 0.47 -5.17 9.29
CA ALA A 48 -0.70 -5.04 8.42
C ALA A 48 -1.15 -6.41 7.90
N GLN A 49 -0.21 -7.25 7.44
CA GLN A 49 -0.56 -8.57 6.92
C GLN A 49 -1.10 -9.51 8.00
N LEU A 50 -0.56 -9.45 9.22
CA LEU A 50 -1.04 -10.24 10.36
C LEU A 50 -2.47 -9.85 10.76
N LEU A 51 -2.82 -8.56 10.71
CA LEU A 51 -4.17 -8.08 11.02
C LEU A 51 -5.22 -8.50 9.99
N LEU A 52 -4.82 -8.88 8.78
CA LEU A 52 -5.72 -9.44 7.77
C LEU A 52 -6.09 -10.91 8.05
N ASP A 53 -5.33 -11.60 8.89
CA ASP A 53 -5.56 -13.00 9.21
C ASP A 53 -6.62 -13.15 10.33
N PRO A 54 -7.77 -13.80 10.08
CA PRO A 54 -8.83 -13.96 11.08
C PRO A 54 -8.44 -14.86 12.26
N THR A 55 -7.32 -15.59 12.18
CA THR A 55 -6.79 -16.40 13.28
C THR A 55 -5.94 -15.61 14.27
N VAL A 56 -5.58 -14.36 13.92
CA VAL A 56 -4.80 -13.45 14.75
C VAL A 56 -5.74 -12.57 15.56
N LEU A 57 -5.64 -12.65 16.89
CA LEU A 57 -6.43 -11.84 17.82
C LEU A 57 -5.79 -10.47 18.04
N PHE A 58 -4.46 -10.43 18.07
CA PHE A 58 -3.71 -9.20 18.25
C PHE A 58 -2.40 -9.23 17.47
N ALA A 59 -2.10 -8.14 16.78
CA ALA A 59 -0.79 -7.89 16.18
C ALA A 59 -0.42 -6.42 16.33
N GLY A 60 0.72 -6.18 16.98
CA GLY A 60 1.29 -4.85 17.16
C GLY A 60 2.80 -4.89 17.02
N TYR A 61 3.42 -3.78 16.61
CA TYR A 61 4.86 -3.64 16.64
C TYR A 61 5.26 -2.31 17.26
N LYS A 62 6.48 -2.25 17.79
CA LYS A 62 7.09 -1.01 18.28
C LYS A 62 8.59 -1.02 18.01
N VAL A 63 9.15 0.17 17.87
CA VAL A 63 10.59 0.43 17.95
C VAL A 63 10.88 0.86 19.39
N PRO A 64 11.75 0.16 20.14
CA PRO A 64 12.00 0.47 21.54
C PRO A 64 12.66 1.84 21.70
N HIS A 65 13.55 2.20 20.79
CA HIS A 65 14.24 3.48 20.80
C HIS A 65 14.65 3.91 19.37
N PRO A 66 14.49 5.18 18.96
CA PRO A 66 14.78 5.61 17.58
C PRO A 66 16.25 5.48 17.14
N LEU A 67 17.20 5.42 18.09
CA LEU A 67 18.63 5.26 17.78
C LEU A 67 19.03 3.79 17.58
N GLU A 68 18.14 2.85 17.87
CA GLU A 68 18.36 1.42 17.70
C GLU A 68 17.43 0.91 16.60
N ASN A 69 18.01 0.22 15.62
CA ASN A 69 17.25 -0.33 14.49
C ASN A 69 16.68 -1.69 14.85
N ASP A 70 15.94 -1.79 15.95
CA ASP A 70 15.32 -3.03 16.39
C ASP A 70 13.80 -2.87 16.40
N ILE A 71 13.08 -3.90 15.97
CA ILE A 71 11.63 -3.93 16.04
C ILE A 71 11.17 -5.09 16.91
N ILE A 72 10.16 -4.82 17.73
CA ILE A 72 9.51 -5.81 18.58
C ILE A 72 8.08 -5.96 18.09
N ILE A 73 7.74 -7.14 17.59
CA ILE A 73 6.39 -7.51 17.14
C ILE A 73 5.77 -8.40 18.19
N LYS A 74 4.58 -8.04 18.68
CA LYS A 74 3.78 -8.88 19.58
C LYS A 74 2.58 -9.42 18.82
N ILE A 75 2.44 -10.74 18.87
CA ILE A 75 1.43 -11.51 18.13
C ILE A 75 0.68 -12.37 19.13
N GLN A 76 -0.64 -12.37 19.05
CA GLN A 76 -1.52 -13.29 19.77
C GLN A 76 -2.47 -13.93 18.77
N THR A 77 -2.59 -15.24 18.82
CA THR A 77 -3.46 -16.02 17.93
C THR A 77 -4.50 -16.79 18.73
N ASP A 78 -5.57 -17.18 18.03
CA ASP A 78 -6.57 -18.11 18.54
C ASP A 78 -5.98 -19.53 18.67
N GLU A 79 -6.63 -20.42 19.44
CA GLU A 79 -6.16 -21.78 19.75
C GLU A 79 -5.94 -22.65 18.50
N ARG A 80 -6.55 -22.26 17.36
CA ARG A 80 -6.43 -22.93 16.06
C ARG A 80 -5.09 -22.69 15.35
N SER A 81 -4.28 -21.71 15.79
CA SER A 81 -3.01 -21.38 15.14
C SER A 81 -1.93 -20.99 16.14
N ASN A 82 -0.66 -21.18 15.77
CA ASN A 82 0.51 -20.76 16.53
C ASN A 82 0.98 -19.37 16.02
N PRO A 83 1.39 -18.42 16.89
CA PRO A 83 1.92 -17.12 16.47
C PRO A 83 3.08 -17.21 15.48
N ALA A 84 3.96 -18.22 15.64
CA ALA A 84 5.09 -18.42 14.73
C ALA A 84 4.63 -18.82 13.32
N ASP A 85 3.56 -19.61 13.21
CA ASP A 85 3.02 -20.04 11.92
C ASP A 85 2.15 -18.96 11.27
N ALA A 86 1.43 -18.17 12.06
CA ALA A 86 0.77 -16.96 11.57
C ALA A 86 1.79 -15.98 10.96
N LEU A 87 2.94 -15.78 11.62
CA LEU A 87 4.03 -14.96 11.08
C LEU A 87 4.57 -15.52 9.76
N LYS A 88 4.86 -16.82 9.67
CA LYS A 88 5.31 -17.44 8.42
C LYS A 88 4.30 -17.27 7.29
N ARG A 89 3.01 -17.48 7.57
CA ARG A 89 1.93 -17.30 6.59
C ARG A 89 1.88 -15.85 6.10
N ALA A 90 1.96 -14.88 7.01
CA ALA A 90 2.01 -13.47 6.66
C ALA A 90 3.19 -13.14 5.73
N CYS A 91 4.40 -13.62 6.06
CA CYS A 91 5.58 -13.42 5.21
C CYS A 91 5.42 -14.03 3.82
N HIS A 92 4.90 -15.25 3.70
CA HIS A 92 4.66 -15.88 2.39
C HIS A 92 3.62 -15.12 1.56
N LEU A 93 2.56 -14.60 2.18
CA LEU A 93 1.55 -13.81 1.48
C LEU A 93 2.15 -12.48 0.98
N LEU A 94 2.94 -11.79 1.81
CA LEU A 94 3.64 -10.57 1.40
C LEU A 94 4.59 -10.82 0.22
N ILE A 95 5.37 -11.90 0.24
CA ILE A 95 6.25 -12.26 -0.88
C ILE A 95 5.44 -12.46 -2.16
N ARG A 96 4.32 -13.20 -2.09
CA ARG A 96 3.45 -13.44 -3.25
C ARG A 96 2.85 -12.14 -3.79
N GLN A 97 2.36 -11.26 -2.91
CA GLN A 97 1.80 -9.96 -3.29
C GLN A 97 2.85 -9.09 -3.98
N THR A 98 4.06 -8.99 -3.43
CA THR A 98 5.14 -8.19 -4.02
C THR A 98 5.56 -8.73 -5.38
N VAL A 99 5.66 -10.06 -5.53
CA VAL A 99 5.95 -10.68 -6.83
C VAL A 99 4.83 -10.43 -7.84
N HIS A 100 3.57 -10.50 -7.40
CA HIS A 100 2.42 -10.21 -8.25
C HIS A 100 2.42 -8.76 -8.74
N ILE A 101 2.61 -7.79 -7.84
CA ILE A 101 2.71 -6.37 -8.17
C ILE A 101 3.87 -6.12 -9.13
N LYS A 102 5.04 -6.73 -8.89
CA LYS A 102 6.19 -6.63 -9.79
C LYS A 102 5.83 -7.12 -11.20
N GLN A 103 5.17 -8.27 -11.32
CA GLN A 103 4.77 -8.81 -12.61
C GLN A 103 3.81 -7.87 -13.34
N GLN A 104 2.75 -7.42 -12.66
CA GLN A 104 1.78 -6.48 -13.24
C GLN A 104 2.46 -5.18 -13.68
N PHE A 105 3.37 -4.65 -12.86
CA PHE A 105 4.13 -3.45 -13.20
C PHE A 105 5.01 -3.66 -14.43
N MET A 106 5.73 -4.78 -14.52
CA MET A 106 6.57 -5.11 -15.67
C MET A 106 5.75 -5.28 -16.96
N ASP A 107 4.59 -5.91 -16.86
CA ASP A 107 3.69 -6.09 -18.01
C ASP A 107 3.15 -4.74 -18.51
N GLN A 108 2.76 -3.85 -17.59
CA GLN A 108 2.32 -2.49 -17.96
C GLN A 108 3.45 -1.64 -18.53
N ALA A 109 4.66 -1.72 -17.96
CA ALA A 109 5.84 -1.03 -18.49
C ALA A 109 6.12 -1.47 -19.93
N LYS A 110 6.07 -2.78 -20.20
CA LYS A 110 6.25 -3.33 -21.55
C LYS A 110 5.16 -2.86 -22.51
N ASN A 111 3.90 -2.82 -22.07
CA ASN A 111 2.78 -2.34 -22.89
C ASN A 111 2.98 -0.88 -23.32
N ILE A 112 3.42 -0.02 -22.40
CA ILE A 112 3.74 1.38 -22.68
C ILE A 112 4.90 1.51 -23.67
N GLU A 113 5.98 0.72 -23.50
CA GLU A 113 7.10 0.69 -24.45
C GLU A 113 6.68 0.25 -25.86
N MET A 114 5.72 -0.66 -25.97
CA MET A 114 5.15 -1.12 -27.24
C MET A 114 4.13 -0.13 -27.85
N GLY A 115 3.94 1.04 -27.25
CA GLY A 115 3.00 2.07 -27.72
C GLY A 115 1.53 1.78 -27.41
N MET A 116 1.25 0.72 -26.65
CA MET A 116 -0.08 0.40 -26.13
C MET A 116 -0.27 1.16 -24.82
N GLY A 117 -0.46 2.47 -24.95
CA GLY A 117 -0.78 3.33 -23.81
C GLY A 117 -2.10 2.93 -23.15
N PRO A 118 -2.33 3.33 -21.88
CA PRO A 118 -3.53 2.96 -21.12
C PRO A 118 -4.86 3.38 -21.79
N ASP A 119 -4.83 4.35 -22.72
CA ASP A 119 -6.02 4.82 -23.45
C ASP A 119 -6.41 3.96 -24.66
N GLN A 120 -5.56 3.04 -25.14
CA GLN A 120 -5.90 2.21 -26.31
C GLN A 120 -6.80 1.01 -25.98
N ALA A 121 -6.94 0.61 -24.72
CA ALA A 121 -7.84 -0.48 -24.33
C ALA A 121 -9.34 -0.09 -24.41
N LEU A 122 -9.65 1.20 -24.58
CA LEU A 122 -11.01 1.72 -24.84
C LEU A 122 -11.26 2.11 -26.30
N ALA A 123 -10.28 1.94 -27.20
CA ALA A 123 -10.41 2.29 -28.62
C ALA A 123 -11.16 1.19 -29.41
N GLY A 124 -12.33 0.79 -28.91
CA GLY A 124 -13.34 0.08 -29.67
C GLY A 124 -14.38 1.08 -30.18
N VAL A 125 -14.23 1.48 -31.45
CA VAL A 125 -15.26 2.12 -32.29
C VAL A 125 -15.67 3.56 -31.93
N ASN A 126 -14.99 4.55 -32.51
CA ASN A 126 -15.66 5.52 -33.38
C ASN A 126 -14.65 6.45 -34.09
N ASN A 127 -14.73 6.44 -35.42
CA ASN A 127 -14.02 7.32 -36.31
C ASN A 127 -14.77 8.65 -36.33
N GLY A 128 -14.30 9.66 -35.59
CA GLY A 128 -14.95 10.96 -35.56
C GLY A 128 -14.22 11.96 -34.67
N ASN A 129 -13.45 12.86 -35.31
CA ASN A 129 -13.05 14.19 -34.84
C ASN A 129 -12.76 14.33 -33.33
N TYR A 130 -11.54 14.00 -32.92
CA TYR A 130 -11.06 14.18 -31.55
C TYR A 130 -10.79 15.68 -31.30
N ASP A 131 -11.67 16.34 -30.54
CA ASP A 131 -11.44 17.69 -30.01
C ASP A 131 -11.05 17.57 -28.51
N PRO A 132 -9.78 17.85 -28.15
CA PRO A 132 -9.28 17.66 -26.79
C PRO A 132 -9.80 18.70 -25.77
N TYR A 133 -10.61 19.67 -26.19
CA TYR A 133 -11.18 20.69 -25.28
C TYR A 133 -12.71 20.71 -25.24
N SER A 134 -13.39 19.71 -25.81
CA SER A 134 -14.86 19.64 -25.71
C SER A 134 -15.27 19.04 -24.37
N ASP A 135 -15.91 19.83 -23.50
CA ASP A 135 -16.31 19.41 -22.14
C ASP A 135 -17.60 18.56 -22.09
N GLY A 136 -18.15 18.18 -23.24
CA GLY A 136 -19.35 17.34 -23.33
C GLY A 136 -20.63 17.98 -22.78
N LEU A 137 -20.62 19.27 -22.42
CA LEU A 137 -21.75 19.99 -21.85
C LEU A 137 -22.17 21.14 -22.77
N GLY A 138 -22.75 20.79 -23.93
CA GLY A 138 -23.24 21.83 -24.83
C GLY A 138 -23.67 21.32 -26.20
N ARG A 139 -24.55 20.34 -26.26
CA ARG A 139 -25.22 20.00 -27.53
C ARG A 139 -26.71 19.86 -27.37
N GLU A 140 -27.34 20.95 -26.96
CA GLU A 140 -28.73 21.25 -27.33
C GLU A 140 -28.79 22.72 -27.80
N GLY A 141 -29.22 22.94 -29.04
CA GLY A 141 -29.62 24.27 -29.50
C GLY A 141 -28.83 24.83 -30.69
N ASN A 142 -29.47 24.75 -31.86
CA ASN A 142 -29.39 25.67 -33.01
C ASN A 142 -28.14 26.53 -33.24
N THR A 143 -27.55 26.32 -34.41
CA THR A 143 -26.71 27.28 -35.14
C THR A 143 -27.45 28.62 -35.32
N ILE A 144 -26.96 29.71 -34.72
CA ILE A 144 -27.35 31.08 -35.09
C ILE A 144 -26.10 31.96 -35.17
N VAL A 145 -25.85 32.46 -36.37
CA VAL A 145 -24.85 33.47 -36.71
C VAL A 145 -25.41 34.85 -36.35
N GLY A 146 -24.66 35.62 -35.55
CA GLY A 146 -24.74 37.09 -35.46
C GLY A 146 -25.86 37.70 -34.59
N GLY A 147 -25.47 38.53 -33.61
CA GLY A 147 -26.28 39.65 -33.12
C GLY A 147 -26.87 39.56 -31.70
N GLN A 148 -26.34 40.44 -30.83
CA GLN A 148 -26.90 41.01 -29.58
C GLN A 148 -27.25 40.09 -28.39
N VAL A 149 -26.49 40.31 -27.31
CA VAL A 149 -26.73 39.87 -25.93
C VAL A 149 -27.99 40.56 -25.36
N ARG A 150 -28.87 39.79 -24.72
CA ARG A 150 -29.89 40.30 -23.79
C ARG A 150 -29.93 39.41 -22.55
N ASP A 151 -29.48 39.96 -21.43
CA ASP A 151 -29.70 39.42 -20.09
C ASP A 151 -31.18 39.47 -19.74
N ASN A 152 -31.70 38.38 -19.16
CA ASN A 152 -32.95 38.37 -18.40
C ASN A 152 -32.86 37.34 -17.28
N ASN A 153 -32.55 37.85 -16.08
CA ASN A 153 -33.32 37.69 -14.85
C ASN A 153 -33.57 36.26 -14.29
N GLN A 154 -33.10 36.11 -13.04
CA GLN A 154 -33.81 35.53 -11.89
C GLN A 154 -33.55 34.07 -11.48
N THR A 155 -32.63 33.94 -10.51
CA THR A 155 -32.81 33.34 -9.17
C THR A 155 -33.30 31.89 -9.03
N ASP A 156 -32.39 30.99 -8.60
CA ASP A 156 -32.69 29.79 -7.79
C ASP A 156 -31.51 29.59 -6.81
N VAL A 157 -31.55 30.12 -5.57
CA VAL A 157 -31.90 29.44 -4.30
C VAL A 157 -31.39 27.99 -4.20
N TYR A 158 -30.37 27.78 -3.36
CA TYR A 158 -29.94 26.45 -2.89
C TYR A 158 -30.41 26.25 -1.44
N ASP A 159 -31.06 25.11 -1.18
CA ASP A 159 -31.36 24.55 0.15
C ASP A 159 -30.42 23.36 0.43
N PHE A 160 -30.09 23.12 1.70
CA PHE A 160 -29.14 22.08 2.15
C PHE A 160 -29.69 20.65 2.07
#